data_AF-A0A1M4DWX0-F1
#
_entry.id   AF-A0A1M4DWX0-F1
#
_cell.length_a   1.000
_cell.length_b   1.000
_cell.length_c   1.000
_cell.angle_alpha   90.00
_cell.angle_beta   90.00
_cell.angle_gamma   90.00
#
_symmetry.space_group_name_H-M   'P 1'
#
loop_
_entity.id
_entity.type
_entity.pdbx_description
1 polymer ?
#
loop_
_entity_poly.entity_id
_entity_poly.type
_entity_poly.pdbx_seq_one_letter_code
_entity_poly.pdbx_strand_id
1 'polypeptide(L)'
;MPASVSVARLGMWVQAVMGLVGVLLLFVLLGSAPPGAVGAALLIALSVPLATILLIGFLALRIPSRRGWVRVTGIVVELLLVLLGLWQLTGAVSFGNVLGVLLAGLVFAQLCRAPSATWFDR
;
A
#
# COMPACT_ATOMS: atom_id res chain seq x y z
N MET A 1 22.26 4.36 -5.67
CA MET A 1 20.78 4.31 -5.67
C MET A 1 20.27 5.70 -6.01
N PRO A 2 19.43 5.89 -7.06
CA PRO A 2 18.92 7.20 -7.45
C PRO A 2 18.11 7.83 -6.32
N ALA A 3 18.13 9.17 -6.23
CA ALA A 3 17.37 9.91 -5.22
C ALA A 3 15.87 9.57 -5.26
N SER A 4 15.29 9.33 -6.44
CA SER A 4 13.90 8.91 -6.60
C SER A 4 13.58 7.59 -5.91
N VAL A 5 14.47 6.60 -5.99
CA VAL A 5 14.31 5.31 -5.32
C VAL A 5 14.49 5.45 -3.81
N SER A 6 15.43 6.29 -3.36
CA SER A 6 15.65 6.56 -1.93
C SER A 6 14.43 7.23 -1.29
N VAL A 7 13.83 8.21 -1.97
CA VAL A 7 12.60 8.90 -1.52
C VAL A 7 11.42 7.94 -1.51
N ALA A 8 11.24 7.14 -2.57
CA ALA A 8 10.19 6.11 -2.61
C ALA A 8 10.33 5.12 -1.44
N ARG A 9 11.55 4.65 -1.17
CA ARG A 9 11.83 3.74 -0.05
C ARG A 9 11.50 4.38 1.30
N LEU A 10 11.86 5.65 1.50
CA LEU A 10 11.54 6.38 2.73
C LEU A 10 10.03 6.50 2.91
N GLY A 11 9.31 6.87 1.85
CA GLY A 11 7.84 6.97 1.86
C GLY A 11 7.18 5.65 2.25
N MET A 12 7.62 4.54 1.64
CA MET A 12 7.14 3.19 1.98
C MET A 12 7.39 2.83 3.45
N TRP A 13 8.54 3.23 4.02
CA TRP A 13 8.81 3.02 5.44
C TRP A 13 7.86 3.82 6.34
N VAL A 14 7.61 5.09 6.01
CA VAL A 14 6.65 5.93 6.74
C VAL A 14 5.25 5.32 6.67
N GLN A 15 4.82 4.89 5.47
CA GLN A 15 3.52 4.23 5.28
C GLN A 15 3.43 2.91 6.06
N ALA A 16 4.50 2.11 6.11
CA ALA A 16 4.53 0.87 6.87
C ALA A 16 4.39 1.12 8.38
N VAL A 17 5.09 2.13 8.92
CA VAL A 17 4.96 2.51 10.33
C VAL A 17 3.56 3.02 10.64
N MET A 18 3.00 3.89 9.80
CA MET A 18 1.62 4.38 9.96
C MET A 18 0.60 3.24 9.86
N GLY A 19 0.79 2.30 8.93
CA GLY A 19 -0.03 1.11 8.76
C GLY A 19 0.03 0.20 9.98
N LEU A 20 1.21 -0.01 10.56
CA LEU A 20 1.39 -0.79 11.79
C LEU A 20 0.62 -0.17 12.96
N VAL A 21 0.68 1.15 13.12
CA VAL A 21 -0.12 1.87 14.12
C VAL A 21 -1.62 1.67 13.87
N GLY A 22 -2.06 1.76 12.61
CA GLY A 22 -3.46 1.51 12.24
C GLY A 22 -3.92 0.08 12.56
N VAL A 23 -3.10 -0.92 12.28
CA VAL A 23 -3.36 -2.33 12.62
C VAL A 23 -3.43 -2.54 14.13
N LEU A 24 -2.51 -1.91 14.89
CA LEU A 24 -2.52 -1.99 16.35
C LEU A 24 -3.81 -1.40 16.93
N LEU A 25 -4.25 -0.24 16.44
CA LEU A 25 -5.51 0.38 16.84
C LEU A 25 -6.71 -0.50 16.47
N LEU A 26 -6.73 -1.07 15.27
CA LEU A 26 -7.74 -2.03 14.84
C LEU A 26 -7.79 -3.24 15.77
N PHE A 27 -6.64 -3.79 16.17
CA PHE A 27 -6.56 -4.93 17.08
C PHE A 27 -7.14 -4.60 18.47
N VAL A 28 -6.84 -3.41 19.01
CA VAL A 28 -7.42 -2.93 20.28
C VAL A 28 -8.93 -2.78 20.17
N LEU A 29 -9.44 -2.19 19.08
CA LEU A 29 -10.87 -2.00 18.85
C LEU A 29 -11.60 -3.32 18.61
N LEU A 30 -10.94 -4.31 17.99
CA LEU A 30 -11.52 -5.64 17.81
C LEU A 30 -11.64 -6.41 19.13
N GLY A 31 -10.67 -6.23 20.03
CA GLY A 31 -10.68 -6.84 21.35
C GLY A 31 -11.85 -6.38 22.23
N SER A 32 -12.48 -5.25 21.91
CA SER A 32 -13.67 -4.74 22.61
C SER A 32 -14.99 -5.02 21.90
N ALA A 33 -14.98 -5.71 20.75
CA ALA A 33 -16.17 -5.97 19.96
C ALA A 33 -17.00 -7.15 20.52
N PRO A 34 -18.35 -7.04 20.54
CA PRO A 34 -19.20 -8.12 21.01
C PRO A 34 -19.11 -9.38 20.11
N PRO A 35 -19.18 -10.58 20.70
CA PRO A 35 -19.09 -11.83 19.95
C PRO A 35 -20.28 -11.95 18.97
N GLY A 36 -19.99 -12.07 17.67
CA GLY A 36 -20.98 -12.26 16.59
C GLY A 36 -20.84 -11.30 15.41
N ALA A 37 -20.53 -10.02 15.65
CA ALA A 37 -20.34 -9.03 14.58
C ALA A 37 -18.94 -9.09 13.93
N VAL A 38 -17.99 -9.72 14.61
CA VAL A 38 -16.56 -9.73 14.26
C VAL A 38 -16.29 -10.53 12.98
N GLY A 39 -16.98 -11.65 12.75
CA GLY A 39 -16.65 -12.59 11.68
C GLY A 39 -16.83 -12.04 10.26
N ALA A 40 -17.97 -11.42 9.96
CA ALA A 40 -18.24 -10.87 8.63
C ALA A 40 -17.41 -9.61 8.35
N ALA A 41 -17.22 -8.75 9.36
CA ALA A 41 -16.38 -7.56 9.25
C ALA A 41 -14.90 -7.93 9.01
N LEU A 42 -14.40 -8.98 9.66
CA LEU A 42 -13.04 -9.48 9.44
C LEU A 42 -12.85 -10.02 8.02
N LEU A 43 -13.82 -10.78 7.50
CA LEU A 43 -13.74 -11.36 6.16
C LEU A 43 -13.67 -10.27 5.08
N ILE A 44 -14.47 -9.22 5.20
CA ILE A 44 -14.43 -8.07 4.28
C ILE A 44 -13.14 -7.26 4.46
N ALA A 45 -12.70 -7.06 5.71
CA ALA A 45 -11.45 -6.35 5.99
C ALA A 45 -10.22 -7.10 5.44
N LEU A 46 -10.26 -8.43 5.43
CA LEU A 46 -9.16 -9.28 4.95
C LEU A 46 -9.24 -9.59 3.46
N SER A 47 -10.41 -9.51 2.81
CA SER A 47 -10.55 -9.82 1.39
C SER A 47 -9.77 -8.86 0.49
N VAL A 48 -9.70 -7.58 0.87
CA VAL A 48 -8.96 -6.55 0.10
C VAL A 48 -7.43 -6.76 0.19
N PRO A 49 -6.82 -6.96 1.37
CA PRO A 49 -5.43 -7.39 1.50
C PRO A 49 -5.13 -8.68 0.74
N LEU A 50 -6.01 -9.68 0.83
CA LEU A 50 -5.80 -10.98 0.18
C LEU A 50 -5.80 -10.83 -1.35
N ALA A 51 -6.76 -10.10 -1.92
CA ALA A 51 -6.80 -9.80 -3.35
C ALA A 51 -5.55 -9.05 -3.82
N THR A 52 -5.05 -8.13 -2.99
CA THR A 52 -3.82 -7.37 -3.25
C THR A 52 -2.60 -8.29 -3.30
N ILE A 53 -2.47 -9.20 -2.34
CA ILE A 53 -1.38 -10.21 -2.30
C ILE A 53 -1.45 -11.12 -3.53
N LEU A 54 -2.64 -11.57 -3.93
CA LEU A 54 -2.82 -12.41 -5.12
C LEU A 54 -2.43 -11.66 -6.40
N LEU A 55 -2.81 -10.38 -6.53
CA LEU A 55 -2.42 -9.54 -7.67
C LEU A 55 -0.91 -9.34 -7.74
N ILE A 56 -0.27 -9.04 -6.61
CA ILE A 56 1.20 -8.92 -6.51
C ILE A 56 1.87 -10.23 -6.92
N GLY A 57 1.38 -11.37 -6.40
CA GLY A 57 1.88 -12.69 -6.74
C GLY A 57 1.71 -13.02 -8.23
N PHE A 58 0.57 -12.72 -8.83
CA PHE A 58 0.34 -12.93 -10.25
C PHE A 58 1.28 -12.11 -11.13
N LEU A 59 1.46 -10.82 -10.81
CA LEU A 59 2.39 -9.94 -11.51
C LEU A 59 3.85 -10.38 -11.31
N ALA A 60 4.17 -10.93 -10.14
CA ALA A 60 5.49 -11.48 -9.84
C ALA A 60 5.88 -12.64 -10.76
N LEU A 61 4.94 -13.55 -11.03
CA LEU A 61 5.18 -14.69 -11.91
C LEU A 61 5.52 -14.29 -13.36
N ARG A 62 5.24 -13.04 -13.75
CA ARG A 62 5.52 -12.51 -15.10
C ARG A 62 6.88 -11.83 -15.21
N ILE A 63 7.62 -11.63 -14.11
CA ILE A 63 8.86 -10.83 -14.10
C ILE A 63 10.05 -11.70 -13.67
N PRO A 64 11.05 -11.90 -14.55
CA PRO A 64 12.18 -12.79 -14.27
C PRO A 64 13.23 -12.18 -13.32
N SER A 65 13.24 -10.85 -13.14
CA SER A 65 14.24 -10.16 -12.31
C SER A 65 13.69 -9.79 -10.94
N ARG A 66 14.46 -10.08 -9.87
CA ARG A 66 14.10 -9.71 -8.48
C ARG A 66 13.89 -8.21 -8.31
N ARG A 67 14.66 -7.39 -9.02
CA ARG A 67 14.55 -5.92 -8.95
C ARG A 67 13.31 -5.40 -9.69
N GLY A 68 13.00 -5.94 -10.86
CA GLY A 68 11.74 -5.65 -11.56
C GLY A 68 10.51 -6.04 -10.72
N TRP A 69 10.58 -7.17 -10.02
CA TRP A 69 9.53 -7.61 -9.09
C TRP A 69 9.24 -6.59 -7.99
N VAL A 70 10.29 -6.10 -7.31
CA VAL A 70 10.14 -5.09 -6.24
C VAL A 70 9.50 -3.81 -6.78
N ARG A 71 9.92 -3.36 -7.98
CA ARG A 71 9.36 -2.15 -8.60
C ARG A 71 7.89 -2.30 -8.92
N VAL A 72 7.49 -3.39 -9.57
CA VAL A 72 6.10 -3.61 -9.97
C VAL A 72 5.21 -3.78 -8.74
N THR A 73 5.69 -4.51 -7.73
CA THR A 73 4.99 -4.63 -6.43
C THR A 73 4.77 -3.26 -5.81
N GLY A 74 5.80 -2.41 -5.73
CA GLY A 74 5.67 -1.05 -5.24
C GLY A 74 4.65 -0.23 -6.03
N ILE A 75 4.72 -0.22 -7.36
CA ILE A 75 3.80 0.54 -8.21
C ILE A 75 2.34 0.10 -7.97
N VAL A 76 2.09 -1.22 -7.93
CA VAL A 76 0.74 -1.78 -7.75
C VAL A 76 0.19 -1.42 -6.37
N VAL A 77 0.98 -1.61 -5.32
CA VAL A 77 0.57 -1.29 -3.95
C VAL A 77 0.25 0.20 -3.82
N GLU A 78 1.15 1.06 -4.28
CA GLU A 78 0.93 2.51 -4.15
C GLU A 78 -0.24 2.99 -5.01
N LEU A 79 -0.44 2.43 -6.21
CA LEU A 79 -1.60 2.72 -7.02
C LEU A 79 -2.90 2.33 -6.31
N LEU A 80 -2.95 1.14 -5.72
CA LEU A 80 -4.11 0.68 -4.95
C LEU A 80 -4.37 1.57 -3.74
N LEU A 81 -3.32 2.00 -3.02
CA LEU A 81 -3.44 2.92 -1.90
C LEU A 81 -3.99 4.30 -2.33
N VAL A 82 -3.53 4.82 -3.47
CA VAL A 82 -4.07 6.07 -4.05
C VAL A 82 -5.54 5.89 -4.39
N LEU A 83 -5.92 4.82 -5.10
CA LEU A 83 -7.32 4.56 -5.48
C LEU A 83 -8.21 4.37 -4.25
N LEU A 84 -7.75 3.61 -3.25
CA LEU A 84 -8.45 3.39 -2.00
C LEU A 84 -8.66 4.71 -1.25
N GLY A 85 -7.63 5.53 -1.13
CA GLY A 85 -7.74 6.79 -0.43
C GLY A 85 -8.63 7.80 -1.18
N LEU A 86 -8.56 7.84 -2.52
CA LEU A 86 -9.49 8.63 -3.34
C LEU A 86 -10.95 8.21 -3.11
N TRP A 87 -11.21 6.90 -3.03
CA TRP A 87 -12.52 6.37 -2.68
C TRP A 87 -12.95 6.76 -1.27
N GLN A 88 -12.06 6.68 -0.27
CA GLN A 88 -12.39 7.08 1.10
C GLN A 88 -12.71 8.57 1.23
N LEU A 89 -12.08 9.42 0.42
CA LEU A 89 -12.36 10.86 0.38
C LEU A 89 -13.79 11.19 -0.06
N THR A 90 -14.49 10.30 -0.78
CA THR A 90 -15.89 10.53 -1.16
C THR A 90 -16.87 10.30 0.00
N GLY A 91 -16.48 9.53 1.01
CA GLY A 91 -17.31 9.22 2.18
C GLY A 91 -16.99 10.09 3.40
N ALA A 92 -15.71 10.21 3.75
CA ALA A 92 -15.25 11.01 4.87
C ALA A 92 -13.82 11.51 4.66
N VAL A 93 -13.65 12.84 4.67
CA VAL A 93 -12.32 13.46 4.58
C VAL A 93 -11.72 13.53 5.97
N SER A 94 -10.64 12.78 6.19
CA SER A 94 -9.83 12.86 7.39
C SER A 94 -8.40 13.27 7.03
N PHE A 95 -7.69 13.91 7.97
CA PHE A 95 -6.29 14.25 7.78
C PHE A 95 -5.43 13.01 7.43
N GLY A 96 -5.70 11.89 8.09
CA GLY A 96 -5.02 10.61 7.82
C GLY A 96 -5.24 10.10 6.40
N ASN A 97 -6.47 10.18 5.88
CA ASN A 97 -6.79 9.73 4.52
C ASN A 97 -6.11 10.61 3.48
N VAL A 98 -6.15 11.94 3.65
CA VAL A 98 -5.49 12.88 2.73
C VAL A 98 -3.98 12.68 2.74
N LEU A 99 -3.37 12.58 3.93
CA LEU A 99 -1.94 12.35 4.07
C LEU A 99 -1.52 11.00 3.44
N GLY A 100 -2.32 9.96 3.66
CA GLY A 100 -2.10 8.63 3.06
C GLY A 100 -2.14 8.66 1.54
N VAL A 101 -3.12 9.33 0.94
CA VAL A 101 -3.22 9.51 -0.52
C VAL A 101 -2.02 10.27 -1.08
N LEU A 102 -1.62 11.37 -0.43
CA LEU A 102 -0.50 12.19 -0.89
C LEU A 102 0.82 11.43 -0.82
N LEU A 103 1.06 10.70 0.27
CA LEU A 103 2.26 9.86 0.41
C LEU A 103 2.27 8.76 -0.67
N ALA A 104 1.16 8.06 -0.86
CA ALA A 104 1.07 7.00 -1.86
C ALA A 104 1.26 7.53 -3.29
N GLY A 105 0.64 8.67 -3.60
CA GLY A 105 0.79 9.35 -4.89
C GLY A 105 2.24 9.79 -5.14
N LEU A 106 2.91 10.30 -4.12
CA LEU A 106 4.32 10.68 -4.20
C LEU A 106 5.21 9.48 -4.46
N VAL A 107 5.03 8.37 -3.73
CA VAL A 107 5.83 7.15 -3.91
C VAL A 107 5.58 6.56 -5.31
N PHE A 108 4.32 6.45 -5.73
CA PHE A 108 3.94 6.02 -7.08
C PHE A 108 4.65 6.86 -8.16
N ALA A 109 4.55 8.20 -8.05
CA ALA A 109 5.18 9.10 -9.00
C ALA A 109 6.70 8.90 -9.05
N GLN A 110 7.37 8.70 -7.91
CA GLN A 110 8.81 8.46 -7.86
C GLN A 110 9.21 7.11 -8.49
N LEU A 111 8.41 6.06 -8.30
CA LEU A 111 8.65 4.73 -8.92
C LEU A 111 8.44 4.71 -10.43
N CYS A 112 7.57 5.59 -10.94
CA CYS A 112 7.33 5.76 -12.37
C CYS A 112 8.42 6.56 -13.09
N ARG A 113 9.30 7.29 -12.37
CA ARG A 113 10.37 8.09 -13.01
C ARG A 113 11.39 7.20 -13.73
N ALA A 114 11.89 7.67 -14.88
CA ALA A 114 12.89 6.97 -15.68
C ALA A 114 14.19 6.58 -14.92
N PRO A 115 14.74 7.41 -14.00
CA PRO A 115 15.89 7.01 -13.18
C PRO A 115 15.60 5.84 -12.23
N SER A 116 14.36 5.73 -11.74
CA SER A 116 13.92 4.59 -10.93
C SER A 116 13.80 3.35 -11.81
N ALA A 117 13.15 3.48 -12.97
CA ALA A 117 12.97 2.39 -13.92
C ALA A 117 14.31 1.73 -14.30
N THR A 118 15.24 2.55 -14.79
CA THR A 118 16.58 2.12 -15.18
C THR A 118 17.40 1.52 -14.04
N TRP A 119 17.13 1.86 -12.77
CA TRP A 119 17.80 1.24 -11.63
C TRP A 119 17.26 -0.16 -11.30
N PHE A 120 15.95 -0.38 -11.48
CA PHE A 120 15.31 -1.67 -11.25
C PHE A 120 15.43 -2.64 -12.44
N ASP A 121 15.64 -2.12 -13.65
CA ASP A 121 15.81 -2.92 -14.87
C ASP A 121 17.26 -3.42 -15.06
N ARG A 122 18.21 -2.92 -14.25
CA ARG A 122 19.61 -3.41 -14.14
C ARG A 122 19.73 -4.56 -13.14
#